data_AF-A0A2T4GX27-F1
#
_entry.id   AF-A0A2T4GX27-F1
#
_cell.length_a   1.000
_cell.length_b   1.000
_cell.length_c   1.000
_cell.angle_alpha   90.00
_cell.angle_beta   90.00
_cell.angle_gamma   90.00
#
_symmetry.space_group_name_H-M   'P 1'
#
loop_
_entity.id
_entity.type
_entity.pdbx_description
1 polymer ?
#
loop_
_entity_poly.entity_id
_entity_poly.type
_entity_poly.pdbx_seq_one_letter_code
_entity_poly.pdbx_strand_id
1 'polypeptide(L)'
;MFILMQWEHENNWLKNVESQVMDGTSGKSGAAGCGVLGSQCKPLNDMSCEDQWDKYGQDTIIGKNSYWIFQAAKGVHAKFNELKRQLTDETLISSLRIGQMVKDFDGSENDAGNVLGWLAAASSMGNAVGGLVPGAGNGFAAGFGILGGIFSGLASQSEDEIDQSTISAALADVFESATKKIEDTLRIVMGGGTEDEYNSLPAPKWDTFQSKITKFFNGGWFLLDDDAAAVKVAISSISNNIKTKVENDVMKAAKLHLVADKRDGFGSREDCGYSTGRQWMSLKDGEEYCFYIMRNNPNNNRIKDWVEAGEDIYGKMADYGLGDREKYYRAVLDCAFSDADDIDVGNLAWGEIPQCYFNLPAVFIEKDNNVGCGDPFSDPDCAYVKATPI
;
A
#
# COMPACT_ATOMS: atom_id res chain seq x y z
N MET A 1 10.77 -14.21 28.11
CA MET A 1 10.77 -15.04 29.34
C MET A 1 9.52 -14.84 30.19
N PHE A 2 8.79 -13.72 30.09
CA PHE A 2 7.63 -13.43 30.95
C PHE A 2 6.28 -13.94 30.46
N ILE A 3 6.13 -14.10 29.15
CA ILE A 3 4.99 -14.80 28.59
C ILE A 3 5.36 -16.27 28.54
N LEU A 4 5.05 -16.98 29.62
CA LEU A 4 5.13 -18.45 29.65
C LEU A 4 4.09 -19.02 28.68
N MET A 5 4.27 -20.28 28.30
CA MET A 5 3.66 -21.01 27.19
C MET A 5 2.11 -21.12 27.21
N GLN A 6 1.39 -20.37 28.04
CA GLN A 6 -0.06 -20.38 28.23
C GLN A 6 -0.65 -18.99 27.97
N TRP A 7 -1.70 -18.92 27.15
CA TRP A 7 -2.33 -17.67 26.68
C TRP A 7 -2.96 -16.85 27.82
N GLU A 8 -3.32 -17.47 28.95
CA GLU A 8 -3.85 -16.77 30.12
C GLU A 8 -2.83 -15.78 30.73
N HIS A 9 -1.53 -16.00 30.48
CA HIS A 9 -0.46 -15.08 30.89
C HIS A 9 -0.22 -13.93 29.89
N GLU A 10 -0.82 -13.99 28.70
CA GLU A 10 -0.84 -12.89 27.72
C GLU A 10 -1.87 -11.82 28.10
N ASN A 11 -2.95 -12.22 28.78
CA ASN A 11 -3.97 -11.30 29.27
C ASN A 11 -3.45 -10.39 30.38
N ASN A 12 -3.63 -9.08 30.19
CA ASN A 12 -3.13 -8.00 31.03
C ASN A 12 -1.63 -8.13 31.34
N TRP A 13 -0.83 -8.78 30.48
CA TRP A 13 0.57 -9.09 30.76
C TRP A 13 1.36 -7.84 31.19
N LEU A 14 1.13 -6.70 30.52
CA LEU A 14 1.85 -5.46 30.80
C LEU A 14 1.55 -4.92 32.20
N LYS A 15 0.28 -4.98 32.62
CA LYS A 15 -0.14 -4.61 33.99
C LYS A 15 0.40 -5.60 35.02
N ASN A 16 0.43 -6.89 34.68
CA ASN A 16 0.93 -7.94 35.58
C ASN A 16 2.43 -7.78 35.81
N VAL A 17 3.21 -7.48 34.77
CA VAL A 17 4.64 -7.18 34.87
C VAL A 17 4.85 -5.92 35.73
N GLU A 18 4.09 -4.85 35.50
CA GLU A 18 4.19 -3.62 36.29
C GLU A 18 3.86 -3.87 37.77
N SER A 19 2.77 -4.60 38.05
CA SER A 19 2.37 -4.97 39.40
C SER A 19 3.45 -5.82 40.10
N GLN A 20 4.05 -6.76 39.39
CA GLN A 20 5.09 -7.62 39.93
C GLN A 20 6.41 -6.88 40.19
N VAL A 21 6.76 -5.90 39.37
CA VAL A 21 7.93 -5.03 39.61
C VAL A 21 7.68 -4.14 40.83
N MET A 22 6.44 -3.70 41.05
CA MET A 22 6.07 -2.77 42.13
C MET A 22 5.56 -3.47 43.41
N ASP A 23 5.71 -4.79 43.52
CA ASP A 23 5.20 -5.60 44.64
C ASP A 23 3.73 -5.32 45.01
N GLY A 24 2.87 -5.13 44.01
CA GLY A 24 1.42 -5.02 44.20
C GLY A 24 0.91 -3.73 44.85
N THR A 25 1.63 -2.61 44.75
CA THR A 25 1.20 -1.33 45.35
C THR A 25 -0.11 -0.76 44.74
N SER A 26 -0.93 -0.18 45.62
CA SER A 26 -2.32 0.28 45.39
C SER A 26 -2.45 1.58 44.59
N GLY A 27 -1.92 1.61 43.37
CA GLY A 27 -2.05 2.74 42.43
C GLY A 27 -2.76 2.35 41.13
N LYS A 28 -3.24 3.34 40.37
CA LYS A 28 -3.63 3.10 38.96
C LYS A 28 -2.36 2.79 38.18
N SER A 29 -2.25 1.56 37.69
CA SER A 29 -1.17 1.10 36.80
C SER A 29 -1.00 2.05 35.61
N GLY A 30 0.21 2.57 35.40
CA GLY A 30 0.53 3.44 34.28
C GLY A 30 0.57 2.70 32.94
N ALA A 31 0.67 1.37 32.99
CA ALA A 31 0.50 0.48 31.84
C ALA A 31 -0.95 0.40 31.31
N ALA A 32 -1.95 0.80 32.11
CA ALA A 32 -3.35 0.65 31.71
C ALA A 32 -3.75 1.45 30.46
N GLY A 33 -3.08 2.57 30.19
CA GLY A 33 -3.30 3.38 28.98
C GLY A 33 -2.58 2.86 27.74
N CYS A 34 -1.61 1.95 27.86
CA CYS A 34 -0.77 1.58 26.71
C CYS A 34 -1.53 0.90 25.58
N GLY A 35 -2.65 0.22 25.87
CA GLY A 35 -3.50 -0.44 24.88
C GLY A 35 -4.51 0.46 24.15
N VAL A 36 -4.55 1.77 24.41
CA VAL A 36 -5.56 2.68 23.85
C VAL A 36 -4.89 3.90 23.22
N LEU A 37 -5.07 4.09 21.91
CA LEU A 37 -4.53 5.26 21.19
C LEU A 37 -5.09 6.57 21.75
N GLY A 38 -4.26 7.63 21.73
CA GLY A 38 -4.59 8.94 22.29
C GLY A 38 -4.60 9.04 23.82
N SER A 39 -4.40 7.94 24.54
CA SER A 39 -4.22 7.94 25.99
C SER A 39 -2.73 8.04 26.38
N GLN A 40 -2.43 8.17 27.67
CA GLN A 40 -1.04 8.19 28.15
C GLN A 40 -0.56 6.76 28.43
N CYS A 41 0.49 6.31 27.74
CA CYS A 41 1.23 5.10 28.07
C CYS A 41 2.44 5.45 28.96
N LYS A 42 2.29 5.25 30.28
CA LYS A 42 3.30 5.65 31.28
C LYS A 42 3.61 4.54 32.27
N PRO A 43 4.03 3.35 31.81
CA PRO A 43 4.44 2.28 32.72
C PRO A 43 5.53 2.77 33.68
N LEU A 44 5.45 2.36 34.94
CA LEU A 44 6.27 2.84 36.06
C LEU A 44 6.25 4.37 36.25
N ASN A 45 5.23 5.06 35.74
CA ASN A 45 5.12 6.52 35.74
C ASN A 45 6.31 7.22 35.04
N ASP A 46 6.78 6.68 33.91
CA ASP A 46 7.91 7.24 33.13
C ASP A 46 9.22 7.35 33.90
N MET A 47 9.46 6.42 34.82
CA MET A 47 10.73 6.32 35.56
C MET A 47 11.95 6.23 34.61
N SER A 48 13.03 6.92 34.97
CA SER A 48 14.30 6.86 34.23
C SER A 48 14.95 5.48 34.33
N CYS A 49 15.93 5.20 33.47
CA CYS A 49 16.64 3.92 33.49
C CYS A 49 17.39 3.73 34.82
N GLU A 50 18.07 4.78 35.28
CA GLU A 50 18.84 4.80 36.52
C GLU A 50 17.93 4.61 37.73
N ASP A 51 16.83 5.37 37.82
CA ASP A 51 15.89 5.26 38.94
C ASP A 51 15.21 3.89 38.96
N GLN A 52 14.89 3.31 37.80
CA GLN A 52 14.31 1.98 37.69
C GLN A 52 15.29 0.91 38.13
N TRP A 53 16.56 1.01 37.70
CA TRP A 53 17.60 0.07 38.07
C TRP A 53 17.90 0.10 39.56
N ASP A 54 18.05 1.30 40.13
CA ASP A 54 18.33 1.48 41.55
C ASP A 54 17.19 0.97 42.43
N LYS A 55 15.94 1.15 41.97
CA LYS A 55 14.76 0.76 42.76
C LYS A 55 14.36 -0.70 42.60
N TYR A 56 14.50 -1.28 41.41
CA TYR A 56 13.95 -2.59 41.07
C TYR A 56 14.95 -3.55 40.40
N GLY A 57 16.05 -3.04 39.83
CA GLY A 57 16.97 -3.79 38.98
C GLY A 57 17.92 -4.76 39.71
N GLN A 58 18.05 -4.69 41.02
CA GLN A 58 19.12 -5.42 41.73
C GLN A 58 18.75 -6.89 42.02
N ASP A 59 17.48 -7.18 42.32
CA ASP A 59 17.10 -8.41 43.03
C ASP A 59 16.38 -9.47 42.19
N THR A 60 15.72 -9.09 41.10
CA THR A 60 14.93 -10.03 40.27
C THR A 60 15.27 -9.93 38.80
N ILE A 61 15.14 -11.05 38.06
CA ILE A 61 15.30 -11.06 36.59
C ILE A 61 14.30 -10.10 35.92
N ILE A 62 13.11 -9.96 36.50
CA ILE A 62 12.05 -9.08 36.00
C ILE A 62 12.45 -7.64 36.15
N GLY A 63 12.85 -7.26 37.37
CA GLY A 63 13.32 -5.91 37.67
C GLY A 63 14.52 -5.51 36.81
N LYS A 64 15.44 -6.45 36.50
CA LYS A 64 16.57 -6.22 35.59
C LYS A 64 16.16 -5.85 34.17
N ASN A 65 15.04 -6.41 33.70
CA ASN A 65 14.61 -6.28 32.31
C ASN A 65 13.41 -5.35 32.12
N SER A 66 12.72 -4.97 33.20
CA SER A 66 11.44 -4.27 33.12
C SER A 66 11.53 -2.91 32.45
N TYR A 67 12.65 -2.19 32.58
CA TYR A 67 12.86 -0.93 31.86
C TYR A 67 12.71 -1.13 30.34
N TRP A 68 13.43 -2.09 29.76
CA TRP A 68 13.39 -2.35 28.32
C TRP A 68 12.04 -2.89 27.84
N ILE A 69 11.38 -3.70 28.67
CA ILE A 69 10.01 -4.17 28.40
C ILE A 69 9.05 -2.98 28.29
N PHE A 70 9.15 -2.03 29.23
CA PHE A 70 8.31 -0.84 29.24
C PHE A 70 8.67 0.17 28.15
N GLN A 71 9.94 0.30 27.78
CA GLN A 71 10.34 1.08 26.60
C GLN A 71 9.76 0.50 25.32
N ALA A 72 9.78 -0.83 25.14
CA ALA A 72 9.14 -1.45 23.98
C ALA A 72 7.63 -1.17 23.95
N ALA A 73 6.94 -1.25 25.09
CA ALA A 73 5.52 -0.92 25.17
C ALA A 73 5.22 0.55 24.81
N LYS A 74 6.04 1.48 25.33
CA LYS A 74 5.96 2.91 24.98
C LYS A 74 6.22 3.14 23.50
N GLY A 75 7.23 2.49 22.93
CA GLY A 75 7.58 2.61 21.52
C GLY A 75 6.48 2.10 20.58
N VAL A 76 5.87 0.93 20.86
CA VAL A 76 4.70 0.47 20.08
C VAL A 76 3.59 1.52 20.12
N HIS A 77 3.24 1.98 21.33
CA HIS A 77 2.17 2.93 21.53
C HIS A 77 2.45 4.26 20.79
N ALA A 78 3.68 4.78 20.88
CA ALA A 78 4.09 5.99 20.18
C ALA A 78 4.04 5.82 18.65
N LYS A 79 4.63 4.75 18.11
CA LYS A 79 4.61 4.49 16.67
C LYS A 79 3.21 4.26 16.12
N PHE A 80 2.32 3.61 16.88
CA PHE A 80 0.93 3.39 16.43
C PHE A 80 0.08 4.66 16.50
N ASN A 81 0.33 5.54 17.48
CA ASN A 81 -0.26 6.88 17.48
C ASN A 81 0.21 7.70 16.26
N GLU A 82 1.50 7.64 15.95
CA GLU A 82 2.04 8.33 14.78
C GLU A 82 1.51 7.72 13.47
N LEU A 83 1.35 6.39 13.40
CA LEU A 83 0.77 5.69 12.26
C LEU A 83 -0.68 6.14 12.01
N LYS A 84 -1.50 6.19 13.06
CA LYS A 84 -2.87 6.71 12.98
C LYS A 84 -2.89 8.16 12.50
N ARG A 85 -1.99 9.00 13.02
CA ARG A 85 -1.87 10.41 12.63
C ARG A 85 -1.54 10.55 11.15
N GLN A 86 -0.53 9.81 10.67
CA GLN A 86 -0.09 9.83 9.27
C GLN A 86 -1.16 9.27 8.32
N LEU A 87 -1.84 8.19 8.68
CA LEU A 87 -2.96 7.67 7.88
C LEU A 87 -4.10 8.67 7.76
N THR A 88 -4.43 9.37 8.85
CA THR A 88 -5.46 10.43 8.84
C THR A 88 -5.05 11.57 7.90
N ASP A 89 -3.79 12.03 8.00
CA ASP A 89 -3.26 13.10 7.15
C ASP A 89 -3.27 12.68 5.66
N GLU A 90 -2.79 11.47 5.34
CA GLU A 90 -2.75 10.95 3.97
C GLU A 90 -4.14 10.69 3.39
N THR A 91 -5.11 10.27 4.20
CA THR A 91 -6.51 10.10 3.76
C THR A 91 -7.08 11.43 3.26
N LEU A 92 -6.86 12.50 4.05
CA LEU A 92 -7.32 13.84 3.71
C LEU A 92 -6.63 14.38 2.45
N ILE A 93 -5.31 14.20 2.34
CA ILE A 93 -4.55 14.61 1.15
C ILE A 93 -4.99 13.82 -0.09
N SER A 94 -5.20 12.51 0.06
CA SER A 94 -5.59 11.63 -1.05
C SER A 94 -6.96 12.00 -1.58
N SER A 95 -7.96 12.19 -0.72
CA SER A 95 -9.30 12.63 -1.13
C SER A 95 -9.26 13.93 -1.95
N LEU A 96 -8.45 14.91 -1.52
CA LEU A 96 -8.28 16.16 -2.28
C LEU A 96 -7.57 15.96 -3.62
N ARG A 97 -6.60 15.05 -3.70
CA ARG A 97 -5.84 14.77 -4.93
C ARG A 97 -6.65 13.97 -5.95
N ILE A 98 -7.53 13.07 -5.53
CA ILE A 98 -8.38 12.28 -6.45
C ILE A 98 -9.26 13.20 -7.28
N GLY A 99 -9.90 14.20 -6.65
CA GLY A 99 -10.69 15.20 -7.36
C GLY A 99 -9.88 16.04 -8.35
N GLN A 100 -8.57 16.21 -8.13
CA GLN A 100 -7.68 16.84 -9.11
C GLN A 100 -7.30 15.88 -10.24
N MET A 101 -6.98 14.61 -9.93
CA MET A 101 -6.71 13.58 -10.95
C MET A 101 -7.90 13.42 -11.92
N VAL A 102 -9.12 13.37 -11.40
CA VAL A 102 -10.36 13.29 -12.20
C VAL A 102 -10.41 14.43 -13.22
N LYS A 103 -10.07 15.66 -12.81
CA LYS A 103 -10.02 16.82 -13.70
C LYS A 103 -8.85 16.76 -14.69
N ASP A 104 -7.68 16.35 -14.22
CA ASP A 104 -6.44 16.36 -15.00
C ASP A 104 -6.50 15.35 -16.15
N PHE A 105 -7.10 14.18 -15.92
CA PHE A 105 -7.26 13.15 -16.93
C PHE A 105 -8.63 13.18 -17.62
N ASP A 106 -9.57 14.02 -17.18
CA ASP A 106 -10.95 14.03 -17.70
C ASP A 106 -11.60 12.63 -17.58
N GLY A 107 -11.44 12.05 -16.40
CA GLY A 107 -11.94 10.72 -16.03
C GLY A 107 -13.10 10.80 -15.03
N SER A 108 -13.26 9.75 -14.23
CA SER A 108 -14.20 9.72 -13.10
C SER A 108 -13.67 8.84 -11.98
N GLU A 109 -14.27 8.95 -10.79
CA GLU A 109 -13.98 8.11 -9.63
C GLU A 109 -15.16 7.21 -9.24
N ASN A 110 -16.18 7.08 -10.11
CA ASN A 110 -17.45 6.43 -9.77
C ASN A 110 -17.40 4.89 -9.74
N ASP A 111 -16.23 4.31 -9.99
CA ASP A 111 -15.99 2.88 -9.92
C ASP A 111 -14.88 2.65 -8.90
N ALA A 112 -15.28 2.27 -7.69
CA ALA A 112 -14.36 2.12 -6.57
C ALA A 112 -13.43 0.91 -6.73
N GLY A 113 -13.85 -0.14 -7.44
CA GLY A 113 -13.07 -1.38 -7.57
C GLY A 113 -12.69 -2.02 -6.21
N ASN A 114 -11.75 -2.97 -6.25
CA ASN A 114 -11.28 -3.69 -5.06
C ASN A 114 -10.23 -2.88 -4.27
N VAL A 115 -10.67 -1.79 -3.62
CA VAL A 115 -9.78 -0.86 -2.88
C VAL A 115 -9.02 -1.56 -1.73
N LEU A 116 -9.62 -2.58 -1.11
CA LEU A 116 -8.93 -3.42 -0.11
C LEU A 116 -7.75 -4.16 -0.72
N GLY A 117 -7.93 -4.76 -1.90
CA GLY A 117 -6.88 -5.37 -2.69
C GLY A 117 -5.79 -4.36 -3.07
N TRP A 118 -6.17 -3.13 -3.38
CA TRP A 118 -5.21 -2.06 -3.70
C TRP A 118 -4.34 -1.68 -2.51
N LEU A 119 -4.92 -1.57 -1.31
CA LEU A 119 -4.17 -1.27 -0.08
C LEU A 119 -3.21 -2.41 0.28
N ALA A 120 -3.66 -3.66 0.17
CA ALA A 120 -2.81 -4.82 0.44
C ALA A 120 -1.63 -4.91 -0.55
N ALA A 121 -1.89 -4.74 -1.84
CA ALA A 121 -0.86 -4.66 -2.88
C ALA A 121 0.09 -3.46 -2.69
N ALA A 122 -0.44 -2.28 -2.37
CA ALA A 122 0.36 -1.09 -2.08
C ALA A 122 1.32 -1.31 -0.92
N SER A 123 0.87 -2.07 0.09
CA SER A 123 1.65 -2.43 1.27
C SER A 123 2.76 -3.44 0.98
N SER A 124 2.52 -4.44 0.11
CA SER A 124 3.56 -5.41 -0.27
C SER A 124 4.69 -4.79 -1.10
N MET A 125 4.39 -3.75 -1.89
CA MET A 125 5.38 -3.02 -2.67
C MET A 125 6.35 -2.18 -1.82
N GLY A 126 5.96 -1.73 -0.62
CA GLY A 126 6.74 -0.80 0.20
C GLY A 126 7.99 -1.37 0.89
N ASN A 127 8.15 -2.70 0.95
CA ASN A 127 9.19 -3.34 1.77
C ASN A 127 10.62 -3.25 1.19
N ALA A 128 10.77 -2.89 -0.09
CA ALA A 128 12.09 -2.66 -0.70
C ALA A 128 12.88 -1.52 -0.01
N VAL A 129 12.18 -0.64 0.72
CA VAL A 129 12.77 0.53 1.39
C VAL A 129 13.44 0.16 2.73
N GLY A 130 12.95 -0.87 3.44
CA GLY A 130 13.45 -1.23 4.78
C GLY A 130 14.89 -1.77 4.80
N GLY A 131 15.33 -2.44 3.73
CA GLY A 131 16.69 -2.99 3.60
C GLY A 131 17.78 -1.96 3.29
N LEU A 132 17.40 -0.72 2.98
CA LEU A 132 18.32 0.33 2.52
C LEU A 132 18.86 1.23 3.66
N VAL A 133 18.41 1.04 4.90
CA VAL A 133 18.84 1.85 6.06
C VAL A 133 20.06 1.23 6.76
N PRO A 134 21.26 1.82 6.67
CA PRO A 134 22.46 1.27 7.29
C PRO A 134 22.34 1.23 8.82
N GLY A 135 22.74 0.12 9.44
CA GLY A 135 22.81 -0.03 10.91
C GLY A 135 21.49 -0.33 11.63
N ALA A 136 20.33 -0.08 11.00
CA ALA A 136 19.01 -0.34 11.59
C ALA A 136 18.08 -1.18 10.71
N GLY A 137 18.48 -1.52 9.48
CA GLY A 137 17.64 -2.17 8.46
C GLY A 137 16.83 -3.39 8.93
N ASN A 138 17.37 -4.23 9.83
CA ASN A 138 16.62 -5.38 10.37
C ASN A 138 15.41 -4.97 11.22
N GLY A 139 15.55 -3.94 12.05
CA GLY A 139 14.45 -3.42 12.87
C GLY A 139 13.40 -2.68 12.02
N PHE A 140 13.84 -1.95 11.00
CA PHE A 140 12.93 -1.33 10.04
C PHE A 140 12.17 -2.37 9.23
N ALA A 141 12.84 -3.39 8.68
CA ALA A 141 12.20 -4.48 7.94
C ALA A 141 11.18 -5.24 8.80
N ALA A 142 11.46 -5.46 10.08
CA ALA A 142 10.48 -6.05 11.00
C ALA A 142 9.23 -5.17 11.17
N GLY A 143 9.42 -3.85 11.31
CA GLY A 143 8.33 -2.88 11.36
C GLY A 143 7.47 -2.86 10.09
N PHE A 144 8.10 -2.86 8.92
CA PHE A 144 7.42 -2.99 7.64
C PHE A 144 6.65 -4.32 7.51
N GLY A 145 7.22 -5.41 8.02
CA GLY A 145 6.53 -6.70 8.07
C GLY A 145 5.27 -6.68 8.93
N ILE A 146 5.31 -5.99 10.07
CA ILE A 146 4.14 -5.79 10.94
C ILE A 146 3.06 -4.96 10.23
N LEU A 147 3.44 -3.82 9.63
CA LEU A 147 2.51 -2.97 8.89
C LEU A 147 1.89 -3.72 7.70
N GLY A 148 2.71 -4.41 6.91
CA GLY A 148 2.24 -5.26 5.81
C GLY A 148 1.26 -6.32 6.30
N GLY A 149 1.54 -6.99 7.42
CA GLY A 149 0.62 -7.96 8.02
C GLY A 149 -0.71 -7.35 8.49
N ILE A 150 -0.69 -6.15 9.05
CA ILE A 150 -1.91 -5.41 9.44
C ILE A 150 -2.76 -5.12 8.19
N PHE A 151 -2.17 -4.55 7.15
CA PHE A 151 -2.89 -4.15 5.93
C PHE A 151 -3.32 -5.33 5.07
N SER A 152 -2.50 -6.36 4.91
CA SER A 152 -2.92 -7.61 4.23
C SER A 152 -4.07 -8.29 4.96
N GLY A 153 -4.12 -8.19 6.30
CA GLY A 153 -5.25 -8.69 7.08
C GLY A 153 -6.57 -7.97 6.77
N LEU A 154 -6.53 -6.69 6.36
CA LEU A 154 -7.74 -5.95 5.97
C LEU A 154 -8.33 -6.49 4.68
N ALA A 155 -7.51 -6.94 3.73
CA ALA A 155 -8.01 -7.48 2.47
C ALA A 155 -8.71 -8.85 2.59
N SER A 156 -8.73 -9.43 3.79
CA SER A 156 -9.59 -10.59 4.11
C SER A 156 -10.97 -10.21 4.67
N GLN A 157 -11.25 -8.92 4.85
CA GLN A 157 -12.57 -8.41 5.25
C GLN A 157 -13.53 -8.39 4.05
N SER A 158 -14.83 -8.49 4.31
CA SER A 158 -15.87 -8.47 3.28
C SER A 158 -16.02 -7.07 2.67
N GLU A 159 -16.08 -6.99 1.35
CA GLU A 159 -16.35 -5.75 0.60
C GLU A 159 -17.72 -5.12 0.92
N ASP A 160 -18.64 -5.88 1.51
CA ASP A 160 -19.99 -5.44 1.90
C ASP A 160 -19.99 -4.30 2.94
N GLU A 161 -18.88 -4.07 3.65
CA GLU A 161 -18.73 -3.00 4.64
C GLU A 161 -18.18 -1.68 4.06
N ILE A 162 -17.89 -1.62 2.76
CA ILE A 162 -17.23 -0.48 2.10
C ILE A 162 -18.19 0.24 1.16
N ASP A 163 -18.22 1.57 1.22
CA ASP A 163 -18.95 2.40 0.26
C ASP A 163 -18.29 2.36 -1.14
N GLN A 164 -18.87 1.55 -2.02
CA GLN A 164 -18.43 1.37 -3.40
C GLN A 164 -18.89 2.48 -4.36
N SER A 165 -19.47 3.59 -3.86
CA SER A 165 -20.01 4.65 -4.71
C SER A 165 -18.94 5.46 -5.44
N THR A 166 -17.80 5.70 -4.80
CA THR A 166 -16.64 6.41 -5.37
C THR A 166 -15.34 5.87 -4.79
N ILE A 167 -14.24 6.02 -5.54
CA ILE A 167 -12.90 5.66 -5.06
C ILE A 167 -12.56 6.40 -3.76
N SER A 168 -12.89 7.69 -3.65
CA SER A 168 -12.60 8.46 -2.44
C SER A 168 -13.41 8.01 -1.21
N ALA A 169 -14.69 7.65 -1.38
CA ALA A 169 -15.50 7.09 -0.31
C ALA A 169 -14.98 5.72 0.14
N ALA A 170 -14.71 4.81 -0.81
CA ALA A 170 -14.18 3.49 -0.52
C ALA A 170 -12.82 3.57 0.20
N LEU A 171 -11.92 4.46 -0.25
CA LEU A 171 -10.64 4.69 0.43
C LEU A 171 -10.83 5.22 1.86
N ALA A 172 -11.78 6.12 2.10
CA ALA A 172 -12.06 6.64 3.43
C ALA A 172 -12.47 5.51 4.41
N ASP A 173 -13.38 4.63 3.99
CA ASP A 173 -13.82 3.48 4.79
C ASP A 173 -12.69 2.47 5.03
N VAL A 174 -11.85 2.25 4.01
CA VAL A 174 -10.65 1.39 4.13
C VAL A 174 -9.64 1.98 5.11
N PHE A 175 -9.43 3.30 5.11
CA PHE A 175 -8.53 3.97 6.06
C PHE A 175 -9.10 3.99 7.49
N GLU A 176 -10.42 4.10 7.65
CA GLU A 176 -11.08 3.93 8.94
C GLU A 176 -10.89 2.49 9.46
N SER A 177 -11.11 1.50 8.61
CA SER A 177 -10.90 0.08 8.92
C SER A 177 -9.45 -0.22 9.29
N ALA A 178 -8.49 0.38 8.57
CA ALA A 178 -7.08 0.31 8.90
C ALA A 178 -6.77 0.90 10.28
N THR A 179 -7.33 2.08 10.58
CA THR A 179 -7.16 2.73 11.88
C THR A 179 -7.70 1.86 13.01
N LYS A 180 -8.88 1.27 12.83
CA LYS A 180 -9.47 0.32 13.79
C LYS A 180 -8.58 -0.92 13.96
N LYS A 181 -8.02 -1.47 12.88
CA LYS A 181 -7.12 -2.62 12.97
C LYS A 181 -5.83 -2.31 13.70
N ILE A 182 -5.31 -1.09 13.57
CA ILE A 182 -4.15 -0.60 14.33
C ILE A 182 -4.51 -0.49 15.82
N GLU A 183 -5.67 0.07 16.15
CA GLU A 183 -6.18 0.14 17.52
C GLU A 183 -6.36 -1.24 18.15
N ASP A 184 -6.97 -2.17 17.41
CA ASP A 184 -7.13 -3.56 17.84
C ASP A 184 -5.78 -4.23 18.05
N THR A 185 -4.84 -4.08 17.11
CA THR A 185 -3.50 -4.66 17.24
C THR A 185 -2.77 -4.09 18.46
N LEU A 186 -2.90 -2.80 18.75
CA LEU A 186 -2.35 -2.19 19.97
C LEU A 186 -3.00 -2.76 21.23
N ARG A 187 -4.33 -2.84 21.26
CA ARG A 187 -5.06 -3.44 22.39
C ARG A 187 -4.59 -4.87 22.64
N ILE A 188 -4.54 -5.69 21.59
CA ILE A 188 -4.15 -7.10 21.67
C ILE A 188 -2.71 -7.21 22.15
N VAL A 189 -1.74 -6.55 21.51
CA VAL A 189 -0.33 -6.69 21.89
C VAL A 189 -0.03 -6.19 23.31
N MET A 190 -0.85 -5.29 23.85
CA MET A 190 -0.76 -4.81 25.24
C MET A 190 -1.49 -5.70 26.26
N GLY A 191 -2.02 -6.85 25.81
CA GLY A 191 -2.66 -7.86 26.66
C GLY A 191 -4.18 -7.70 26.82
N GLY A 192 -4.84 -7.02 25.90
CA GLY A 192 -6.30 -6.87 25.88
C GLY A 192 -7.02 -7.83 24.95
N GLY A 193 -6.35 -8.87 24.43
CA GLY A 193 -6.87 -9.77 23.40
C GLY A 193 -7.47 -11.08 23.93
N THR A 194 -8.10 -11.85 23.04
CA THR A 194 -8.45 -13.26 23.24
C THR A 194 -7.42 -14.21 22.61
N GLU A 195 -7.48 -15.51 22.89
CA GLU A 195 -6.57 -16.51 22.28
C GLU A 195 -6.56 -16.44 20.73
N ASP A 196 -7.75 -16.35 20.12
CA ASP A 196 -7.88 -16.22 18.66
C ASP A 196 -7.27 -14.91 18.14
N GLU A 197 -7.48 -13.81 18.87
CA GLU A 197 -6.91 -12.51 18.52
C GLU A 197 -5.38 -12.51 18.63
N TYR A 198 -4.81 -13.13 19.67
CA TYR A 198 -3.35 -13.30 19.79
C TYR A 198 -2.78 -14.13 18.64
N ASN A 199 -3.49 -15.18 18.22
CA ASN A 199 -3.09 -16.00 17.07
C ASN A 199 -3.12 -15.26 15.74
N SER A 200 -3.90 -14.18 15.65
CA SER A 200 -4.01 -13.31 14.46
C SER A 200 -2.95 -12.20 14.37
N LEU A 201 -2.12 -12.02 15.41
CA LEU A 201 -1.09 -10.97 15.41
C LEU A 201 -0.08 -11.18 14.26
N PRO A 202 0.32 -10.11 13.54
CA PRO A 202 1.33 -10.20 12.52
C PRO A 202 2.68 -10.53 13.18
N ALA A 203 3.29 -11.65 12.77
CA ALA A 203 4.55 -12.13 13.34
C ALA A 203 5.46 -12.69 12.24
N PRO A 204 6.79 -12.48 12.33
CA PRO A 204 7.72 -13.06 11.38
C PRO A 204 7.64 -14.60 11.39
N LYS A 205 7.44 -15.22 10.21
CA LYS A 205 7.28 -16.69 10.07
C LYS A 205 8.50 -17.50 10.51
N TRP A 206 9.68 -16.88 10.56
CA TRP A 206 10.96 -17.53 10.91
C TRP A 206 11.24 -17.59 12.41
N ASP A 207 10.38 -17.02 13.24
CA ASP A 207 10.61 -16.90 14.68
C ASP A 207 10.17 -18.17 15.46
N THR A 208 11.05 -18.65 16.35
CA THR A 208 10.84 -19.82 17.22
C THR A 208 10.12 -19.52 18.53
N PHE A 209 9.87 -18.24 18.88
CA PHE A 209 9.14 -17.91 20.12
C PHE A 209 7.72 -18.50 20.10
N GLN A 210 7.29 -19.09 21.22
CA GLN A 210 5.96 -19.71 21.30
C GLN A 210 4.84 -18.68 21.46
N SER A 211 5.05 -17.67 22.32
CA SER A 211 4.10 -16.56 22.51
C SER A 211 4.03 -15.65 21.27
N LYS A 212 2.82 -15.30 20.87
CA LYS A 212 2.55 -14.45 19.70
C LYS A 212 2.94 -12.99 19.96
N ILE A 213 2.66 -12.50 21.17
CA ILE A 213 3.12 -11.19 21.63
C ILE A 213 4.65 -11.12 21.61
N THR A 214 5.33 -12.17 22.10
CA THR A 214 6.80 -12.19 22.10
C THR A 214 7.36 -12.13 20.68
N LYS A 215 6.76 -12.87 19.74
CA LYS A 215 7.13 -12.83 18.31
C LYS A 215 6.94 -11.44 17.70
N PHE A 216 5.85 -10.76 18.05
CA PHE A 216 5.59 -9.39 17.60
C PHE A 216 6.69 -8.43 18.06
N PHE A 217 7.11 -8.49 19.33
CA PHE A 217 8.15 -7.62 19.88
C PHE A 217 9.58 -8.00 19.45
N ASN A 218 9.83 -9.23 19.01
CA ASN A 218 11.18 -9.73 18.73
C ASN A 218 11.93 -8.96 17.64
N GLY A 219 11.20 -8.33 16.71
CA GLY A 219 11.79 -7.52 15.65
C GLY A 219 12.55 -6.28 16.12
N GLY A 220 12.40 -5.87 17.40
CA GLY A 220 13.12 -4.75 17.99
C GLY A 220 12.77 -3.37 17.43
N TRP A 221 11.86 -3.30 16.43
CA TRP A 221 11.42 -2.05 15.80
C TRP A 221 10.99 -0.99 16.82
N PHE A 222 10.29 -1.42 17.87
CA PHE A 222 9.73 -0.59 18.93
C PHE A 222 10.77 0.01 19.89
N LEU A 223 12.02 -0.41 19.81
CA LEU A 223 13.12 0.16 20.59
C LEU A 223 13.95 1.16 19.80
N LEU A 224 13.62 1.40 18.53
CA LEU A 224 14.30 2.39 17.70
C LEU A 224 13.72 3.78 17.99
N ASP A 225 14.56 4.69 18.50
CA ASP A 225 14.22 6.07 18.87
C ASP A 225 13.65 6.93 17.72
N ASP A 226 13.86 6.52 16.47
CA ASP A 226 13.44 7.26 15.26
C ASP A 226 11.99 6.92 14.84
N ASP A 227 11.06 7.09 15.79
CA ASP A 227 9.66 6.64 15.70
C ASP A 227 8.90 7.24 14.52
N ALA A 228 9.13 8.52 14.19
CA ALA A 228 8.35 9.24 13.20
C ALA A 228 8.89 9.08 11.76
N ALA A 229 10.21 9.07 11.56
CA ALA A 229 10.80 9.00 10.23
C ALA A 229 10.49 7.66 9.55
N ALA A 230 10.63 6.56 10.31
CA ALA A 230 10.32 5.21 9.85
C ALA A 230 8.88 5.06 9.39
N VAL A 231 7.95 5.46 10.26
CA VAL A 231 6.51 5.36 10.02
C VAL A 231 6.10 6.25 8.85
N LYS A 232 6.65 7.46 8.77
CA LYS A 232 6.40 8.38 7.66
C LYS A 232 6.87 7.81 6.33
N VAL A 233 8.08 7.26 6.25
CA VAL A 233 8.58 6.62 5.02
C VAL A 233 7.67 5.48 4.59
N ALA A 234 7.24 4.65 5.54
CA ALA A 234 6.34 3.53 5.25
C ALA A 234 4.98 3.98 4.71
N ILE A 235 4.32 4.90 5.42
CA ILE A 235 3.01 5.42 5.03
C ILE A 235 3.10 6.20 3.72
N SER A 236 4.14 7.03 3.51
CA SER A 236 4.32 7.71 2.24
C SER A 236 4.54 6.73 1.08
N SER A 237 5.23 5.60 1.30
CA SER A 237 5.38 4.57 0.26
C SER A 237 4.03 3.95 -0.09
N ILE A 238 3.22 3.59 0.90
CA ILE A 238 1.90 2.99 0.69
C ILE A 238 0.97 4.00 0.01
N SER A 239 0.92 5.24 0.50
CA SER A 239 0.12 6.33 -0.06
C SER A 239 0.51 6.60 -1.52
N ASN A 240 1.80 6.69 -1.84
CA ASN A 240 2.26 6.89 -3.21
C ASN A 240 1.84 5.74 -4.14
N ASN A 241 1.91 4.49 -3.67
CA ASN A 241 1.47 3.34 -4.44
C ASN A 241 -0.04 3.38 -4.71
N ILE A 242 -0.86 3.62 -3.68
CA ILE A 242 -2.32 3.80 -3.83
C ILE A 242 -2.62 4.93 -4.82
N LYS A 243 -1.92 6.07 -4.68
CA LYS A 243 -2.06 7.23 -5.55
C LYS A 243 -1.86 6.86 -7.03
N THR A 244 -0.82 6.09 -7.35
CA THR A 244 -0.59 5.62 -8.73
C THR A 244 -1.66 4.66 -9.24
N LYS A 245 -2.25 3.85 -8.35
CA LYS A 245 -3.38 2.98 -8.70
C LYS A 245 -4.65 3.77 -9.00
N VAL A 246 -4.98 4.74 -8.15
CA VAL A 246 -6.14 5.60 -8.39
C VAL A 246 -5.97 6.38 -9.69
N GLU A 247 -4.77 6.88 -9.95
CA GLU A 247 -4.43 7.52 -11.21
C GLU A 247 -4.73 6.61 -12.42
N ASN A 248 -4.25 5.36 -12.40
CA ASN A 248 -4.52 4.37 -13.43
C ASN A 248 -6.02 4.16 -13.68
N ASP A 249 -6.82 4.12 -12.61
CA ASP A 249 -8.26 3.83 -12.72
C ASP A 249 -9.04 5.06 -13.18
N VAL A 250 -8.62 6.26 -12.80
CA VAL A 250 -9.12 7.51 -13.38
C VAL A 250 -8.76 7.60 -14.87
N MET A 251 -7.56 7.20 -15.26
CA MET A 251 -7.14 7.13 -16.66
C MET A 251 -7.99 6.13 -17.46
N LYS A 252 -8.26 4.95 -16.90
CA LYS A 252 -9.16 3.95 -17.47
C LYS A 252 -10.57 4.51 -17.65
N ALA A 253 -11.11 5.19 -16.65
CA ALA A 253 -12.40 5.88 -16.72
C ALA A 253 -12.42 7.00 -17.77
N ALA A 254 -11.29 7.67 -18.00
CA ALA A 254 -11.08 8.64 -19.07
C ALA A 254 -10.94 8.00 -20.47
N LYS A 255 -11.13 6.68 -20.59
CA LYS A 255 -11.01 5.89 -21.82
C LYS A 255 -9.60 5.96 -22.43
N LEU A 256 -8.58 6.13 -21.59
CA LEU A 256 -7.19 5.97 -21.99
C LEU A 256 -6.87 4.48 -22.08
N HIS A 257 -6.08 4.14 -23.10
CA HIS A 257 -5.65 2.77 -23.39
C HIS A 257 -4.15 2.78 -23.65
N LEU A 258 -3.47 1.72 -23.23
CA LEU A 258 -2.14 1.41 -23.76
C LEU A 258 -2.31 0.81 -25.15
N VAL A 259 -1.60 1.33 -26.13
CA VAL A 259 -1.70 0.92 -27.52
C VAL A 259 -0.39 0.29 -27.96
N ALA A 260 -0.47 -0.89 -28.58
CA ALA A 260 0.57 -1.45 -29.44
C ALA A 260 0.25 -1.12 -30.90
N ASP A 261 1.07 -0.29 -31.55
CA ASP A 261 0.80 0.16 -32.91
C ASP A 261 1.29 -0.84 -33.96
N LYS A 262 0.34 -1.34 -34.77
CA LYS A 262 0.57 -2.26 -35.89
C LYS A 262 0.41 -1.59 -37.26
N ARG A 263 0.21 -0.27 -37.31
CA ARG A 263 0.01 0.45 -38.56
C ARG A 263 1.31 0.58 -39.35
N ASP A 264 1.17 0.75 -40.66
CA ASP A 264 2.30 1.03 -41.56
C ASP A 264 3.05 2.28 -41.07
N GLY A 265 4.38 2.20 -40.95
CA GLY A 265 5.22 3.30 -40.47
C GLY A 265 5.46 3.31 -38.96
N PHE A 266 5.21 2.20 -38.25
CA PHE A 266 5.61 1.97 -36.85
C PHE A 266 6.41 0.67 -36.67
N GLY A 267 7.07 0.18 -37.73
CA GLY A 267 7.74 -1.13 -37.77
C GLY A 267 9.15 -1.15 -37.19
N SER A 268 9.66 -0.03 -36.70
CA SER A 268 11.01 0.09 -36.13
C SER A 268 11.05 1.08 -34.97
N ARG A 269 12.16 1.04 -34.22
CA ARG A 269 12.41 1.99 -33.14
C ARG A 269 12.48 3.42 -33.64
N GLU A 270 13.11 3.63 -34.80
CA GLU A 270 13.22 4.94 -35.45
C GLU A 270 11.83 5.48 -35.85
N ASP A 271 10.98 4.59 -36.37
CA ASP A 271 9.60 4.90 -36.78
C ASP A 271 8.69 5.22 -35.58
N CYS A 272 8.88 4.51 -34.46
CA CYS A 272 8.21 4.83 -33.20
C CYS A 272 8.53 6.26 -32.75
N GLY A 273 9.74 6.73 -33.04
CA GLY A 273 10.19 8.09 -32.77
C GLY A 273 10.52 8.33 -31.29
N TYR A 274 10.69 9.60 -30.93
CA TYR A 274 11.16 10.03 -29.60
C TYR A 274 10.16 10.93 -28.88
N SER A 275 8.90 10.94 -29.32
CA SER A 275 7.84 11.66 -28.61
C SER A 275 7.76 11.17 -27.17
N THR A 276 7.60 12.09 -26.23
CA THR A 276 7.67 11.86 -24.79
C THR A 276 6.99 10.55 -24.34
N GLY A 277 5.78 10.25 -24.80
CA GLY A 277 5.04 9.05 -24.39
C GLY A 277 5.46 7.70 -24.98
N ARG A 278 6.18 7.68 -26.10
CA ARG A 278 6.35 6.46 -26.90
C ARG A 278 7.49 5.59 -26.39
N GLN A 279 7.30 4.28 -26.42
CA GLN A 279 8.28 3.28 -25.99
C GLN A 279 8.36 2.14 -26.99
N TRP A 280 9.54 1.89 -27.53
CA TRP A 280 9.79 0.69 -28.33
C TRP A 280 10.11 -0.48 -27.40
N MET A 281 9.24 -1.48 -27.33
CA MET A 281 9.35 -2.58 -26.39
C MET A 281 8.95 -3.92 -27.03
N SER A 282 9.51 -5.01 -26.52
CA SER A 282 9.12 -6.36 -26.89
C SER A 282 7.95 -6.88 -26.05
N LEU A 283 7.01 -7.56 -26.70
CA LEU A 283 6.04 -8.43 -26.06
C LEU A 283 6.68 -9.74 -25.59
N LYS A 284 5.95 -10.55 -24.81
CA LYS A 284 6.45 -11.83 -24.26
C LYS A 284 6.79 -12.87 -25.35
N ASP A 285 6.17 -12.76 -26.52
CA ASP A 285 6.44 -13.58 -27.70
C ASP A 285 7.70 -13.16 -28.48
N GLY A 286 8.33 -12.04 -28.08
CA GLY A 286 9.53 -11.50 -28.70
C GLY A 286 9.26 -10.55 -29.86
N GLU A 287 8.00 -10.30 -30.23
CA GLU A 287 7.65 -9.29 -31.22
C GLU A 287 7.76 -7.88 -30.61
N GLU A 288 8.31 -6.93 -31.36
CA GLU A 288 8.51 -5.56 -30.90
C GLU A 288 7.48 -4.60 -31.50
N TYR A 289 6.98 -3.70 -30.66
CA TYR A 289 5.96 -2.72 -31.05
C TYR A 289 6.27 -1.35 -30.46
N CYS A 290 5.70 -0.32 -31.08
CA CYS A 290 5.66 1.01 -30.51
C CYS A 290 4.47 1.13 -29.54
N PHE A 291 4.77 1.32 -28.26
CA PHE A 291 3.78 1.49 -27.19
C PHE A 291 3.59 2.94 -26.81
N TYR A 292 2.34 3.38 -26.67
CA TYR A 292 1.98 4.70 -26.16
C TYR A 292 0.51 4.74 -25.75
N ILE A 293 0.08 5.83 -25.12
CA ILE A 293 -1.30 6.00 -24.66
C ILE A 293 -2.14 6.69 -25.74
N MET A 294 -3.32 6.15 -26.00
CA MET A 294 -4.37 6.81 -26.77
C MET A 294 -5.66 6.93 -25.97
N ARG A 295 -6.43 7.99 -26.24
CA ARG A 295 -7.81 8.12 -25.78
C ARG A 295 -8.77 7.60 -26.84
N ASN A 296 -9.74 6.79 -26.42
CA ASN A 296 -10.84 6.32 -27.25
C ASN A 296 -12.11 7.17 -27.01
N ASN A 297 -12.42 8.06 -27.94
CA ASN A 297 -13.60 8.91 -27.95
C ASN A 297 -14.48 8.56 -29.16
N PRO A 298 -15.22 7.44 -29.11
CA PRO A 298 -15.99 6.97 -30.26
C PRO A 298 -17.05 8.01 -30.65
N ASN A 299 -17.10 8.37 -31.92
CA ASN A 299 -18.09 9.29 -32.47
C ASN A 299 -18.77 8.74 -33.72
N ASN A 300 -19.88 9.37 -34.11
CA ASN A 300 -20.74 8.84 -35.18
C ASN A 300 -20.07 8.81 -36.57
N ASN A 301 -19.06 9.65 -36.80
CA ASN A 301 -18.33 9.72 -38.07
C ASN A 301 -16.96 9.03 -38.03
N ARG A 302 -16.60 8.41 -36.90
CA ARG A 302 -15.33 7.72 -36.62
C ARG A 302 -14.05 8.56 -36.75
N ILE A 303 -14.18 9.85 -36.99
CA ILE A 303 -13.04 10.76 -37.19
C ILE A 303 -12.42 11.06 -35.83
N LYS A 304 -11.13 10.76 -35.63
CA LYS A 304 -10.45 10.93 -34.33
C LYS A 304 -11.11 10.16 -33.18
N ASP A 305 -11.68 8.98 -33.48
CA ASP A 305 -12.11 8.03 -32.44
C ASP A 305 -10.94 7.69 -31.51
N TRP A 306 -9.73 7.60 -32.07
CA TRP A 306 -8.50 7.35 -31.34
C TRP A 306 -7.58 8.56 -31.48
N VAL A 307 -7.21 9.14 -30.34
CA VAL A 307 -6.31 10.30 -30.28
C VAL A 307 -5.13 9.96 -29.37
N GLU A 308 -3.91 10.05 -29.90
CA GLU A 308 -2.70 9.90 -29.09
C GLU A 308 -2.67 10.96 -27.98
N ALA A 309 -2.35 10.52 -26.76
CA ALA A 309 -2.24 11.41 -25.62
C ALA A 309 -1.12 12.44 -25.82
N GLY A 310 -1.39 13.69 -25.48
CA GLY A 310 -0.40 14.77 -25.55
C GLY A 310 0.63 14.69 -24.42
N GLU A 311 1.67 15.52 -24.52
CA GLU A 311 2.71 15.63 -23.48
C GLU A 311 2.14 16.03 -22.11
N ASP A 312 1.01 16.75 -22.08
CA ASP A 312 0.35 17.14 -20.84
C ASP A 312 -0.13 15.93 -20.02
N ILE A 313 -0.67 14.90 -20.68
CA ILE A 313 -1.08 13.65 -20.02
C ILE A 313 0.12 12.96 -19.39
N TYR A 314 1.24 12.87 -20.13
CA TYR A 314 2.44 12.24 -19.59
C TYR A 314 3.12 13.07 -18.49
N GLY A 315 2.97 14.40 -18.52
CA GLY A 315 3.39 15.29 -17.44
C GLY A 315 2.58 15.02 -16.16
N LYS A 316 1.25 14.96 -16.28
CA LYS A 316 0.35 14.58 -15.18
C LYS A 316 0.69 13.20 -14.64
N MET A 317 0.98 12.23 -15.50
CA MET A 317 1.42 10.90 -15.06
C MET A 317 2.67 10.95 -14.19
N ALA A 318 3.66 11.75 -14.58
CA ALA A 318 4.86 11.95 -13.78
C ALA A 318 4.56 12.61 -12.42
N ASP A 319 3.67 13.63 -12.39
CA ASP A 319 3.28 14.32 -11.15
C ASP A 319 2.56 13.39 -10.16
N TYR A 320 1.87 12.38 -10.67
CA TYR A 320 1.12 11.42 -9.87
C TYR A 320 1.90 10.15 -9.50
N GLY A 321 3.00 9.85 -10.19
CA GLY A 321 3.96 8.81 -9.83
C GLY A 321 4.17 7.74 -10.90
N LEU A 322 3.46 7.83 -12.03
CA LEU A 322 3.58 6.97 -13.21
C LEU A 322 4.57 7.51 -14.27
N GLY A 323 5.64 8.20 -13.81
CA GLY A 323 6.66 8.78 -14.70
C GLY A 323 7.60 7.76 -15.35
N ASP A 324 7.80 6.59 -14.72
CA ASP A 324 8.54 5.47 -15.30
C ASP A 324 7.65 4.67 -16.25
N ARG A 325 7.58 5.14 -17.49
CA ARG A 325 6.66 4.63 -18.52
C ARG A 325 6.94 3.19 -18.89
N GLU A 326 8.21 2.81 -19.00
CA GLU A 326 8.57 1.43 -19.37
C GLU A 326 8.08 0.46 -18.29
N LYS A 327 8.38 0.76 -17.01
CA LYS A 327 7.92 -0.08 -15.89
C LYS A 327 6.39 -0.15 -15.83
N TYR A 328 5.71 0.99 -15.99
CA TYR A 328 4.24 1.05 -15.99
C TYR A 328 3.63 0.26 -17.16
N TYR A 329 4.11 0.46 -18.39
CA TYR A 329 3.61 -0.25 -19.57
C TYR A 329 3.84 -1.75 -19.49
N ARG A 330 5.01 -2.18 -18.97
CA ARG A 330 5.26 -3.61 -18.72
C ARG A 330 4.25 -4.19 -17.74
N ALA A 331 3.94 -3.49 -16.65
CA ALA A 331 2.96 -3.95 -15.67
C ALA A 331 1.53 -4.03 -16.25
N VAL A 332 1.14 -3.05 -17.08
CA VAL A 332 -0.14 -3.06 -17.80
C VAL A 332 -0.23 -4.25 -18.75
N LEU A 333 0.82 -4.49 -19.55
CA LEU A 333 0.88 -5.63 -20.46
C LEU A 333 0.88 -6.96 -19.70
N ASP A 334 1.57 -7.05 -18.57
CA ASP A 334 1.60 -8.27 -17.76
C ASP A 334 0.21 -8.65 -17.21
N CYS A 335 -0.65 -7.66 -16.96
CA CYS A 335 -2.06 -7.89 -16.68
C CYS A 335 -2.85 -8.28 -17.93
N ALA A 336 -2.68 -7.58 -19.05
CA ALA A 336 -3.42 -7.84 -20.28
C ALA A 336 -3.19 -9.27 -20.81
N PHE A 337 -1.98 -9.83 -20.64
CA PHE A 337 -1.67 -11.22 -21.01
C PHE A 337 -2.06 -12.26 -19.96
N SER A 338 -2.62 -11.84 -18.84
CA SER A 338 -3.05 -12.76 -17.79
C SER A 338 -4.49 -13.19 -18.00
N ASP A 339 -4.84 -14.38 -17.53
CA ASP A 339 -6.23 -14.82 -17.44
C ASP A 339 -6.95 -14.21 -16.21
N ALA A 340 -6.30 -13.29 -15.48
CA ALA A 340 -6.80 -12.69 -14.26
C ALA A 340 -7.40 -11.30 -14.53
N ASP A 341 -8.57 -11.04 -13.95
CA ASP A 341 -9.26 -9.75 -14.08
C ASP A 341 -8.98 -8.80 -12.89
N ASP A 342 -8.37 -9.30 -11.81
CA ASP A 342 -8.09 -8.54 -10.58
C ASP A 342 -6.79 -8.98 -9.90
N ILE A 343 -6.35 -8.22 -8.89
CA ILE A 343 -5.16 -8.46 -8.10
C ILE A 343 -5.29 -9.76 -7.30
N ASP A 344 -4.32 -10.68 -7.45
CA ASP A 344 -4.21 -11.85 -6.57
C ASP A 344 -3.58 -11.46 -5.22
N VAL A 345 -4.43 -11.06 -4.28
CA VAL A 345 -4.06 -10.72 -2.91
C VAL A 345 -3.45 -11.92 -2.16
N GLY A 346 -3.74 -13.16 -2.59
CA GLY A 346 -3.25 -14.39 -1.96
C GLY A 346 -1.76 -14.67 -2.23
N ASN A 347 -1.22 -14.15 -3.33
CA ASN A 347 0.15 -14.41 -3.79
C ASN A 347 0.99 -13.14 -4.01
N LEU A 348 0.84 -12.15 -3.14
CA LEU A 348 1.62 -10.91 -3.23
C LEU A 348 3.12 -11.15 -2.97
N ALA A 349 3.94 -10.95 -4.01
CA ALA A 349 5.39 -10.90 -3.89
C ALA A 349 5.84 -9.57 -3.27
N TRP A 350 6.88 -9.62 -2.45
CA TRP A 350 7.36 -8.45 -1.71
C TRP A 350 8.30 -7.61 -2.57
N GLY A 351 8.02 -6.31 -2.70
CA GLY A 351 8.84 -5.37 -3.48
C GLY A 351 8.62 -5.39 -5.00
N GLU A 352 7.67 -6.19 -5.49
CA GLU A 352 7.29 -6.27 -6.90
C GLU A 352 5.90 -5.69 -7.12
N ILE A 353 5.62 -5.16 -8.32
CA ILE A 353 4.26 -4.71 -8.68
C ILE A 353 3.41 -5.96 -8.85
N PRO A 354 2.32 -6.14 -8.09
CA PRO A 354 1.45 -7.31 -8.24
C PRO A 354 0.81 -7.35 -9.63
N GLN A 355 0.59 -8.57 -10.14
CA GLN A 355 -0.11 -8.75 -11.41
C GLN A 355 -1.51 -8.10 -11.34
N CYS A 356 -1.89 -7.43 -12.42
CA CYS A 356 -3.14 -6.67 -12.52
C CYS A 356 -3.35 -5.52 -11.54
N TYR A 357 -2.30 -5.09 -10.81
CA TYR A 357 -2.35 -3.82 -10.08
C TYR A 357 -2.67 -2.66 -11.03
N PHE A 358 -1.94 -2.56 -12.14
CA PHE A 358 -2.27 -1.65 -13.23
C PHE A 358 -3.02 -2.39 -14.33
N ASN A 359 -4.33 -2.15 -14.43
CA ASN A 359 -5.25 -2.80 -15.37
C ASN A 359 -5.80 -1.80 -16.42
N LEU A 360 -4.98 -0.84 -16.84
CA LEU A 360 -5.32 0.02 -17.98
C LEU A 360 -5.57 -0.88 -19.20
N PRO A 361 -6.69 -0.72 -19.93
CA PRO A 361 -6.95 -1.55 -21.10
C PRO A 361 -5.82 -1.43 -22.14
N ALA A 362 -5.33 -2.56 -22.62
CA ALA A 362 -4.28 -2.63 -23.64
C ALA A 362 -4.83 -3.21 -24.94
N VAL A 363 -4.53 -2.54 -26.07
CA VAL A 363 -5.07 -2.92 -27.38
C VAL A 363 -4.00 -2.83 -28.47
N PHE A 364 -4.12 -3.69 -29.47
CA PHE A 364 -3.49 -3.49 -30.76
C PHE A 364 -4.28 -2.47 -31.57
N ILE A 365 -3.59 -1.53 -32.21
CA ILE A 365 -4.17 -0.56 -33.13
C ILE A 365 -3.68 -0.88 -34.55
N GLU A 366 -4.64 -1.10 -35.44
CA GLU A 366 -4.41 -1.47 -36.83
C GLU A 366 -5.24 -0.57 -37.75
N LYS A 367 -4.80 -0.44 -39.01
CA LYS A 367 -5.62 0.22 -40.03
C LYS A 367 -6.93 -0.54 -40.24
N ASP A 368 -8.06 0.17 -40.20
CA ASP A 368 -9.37 -0.40 -40.46
C ASP A 368 -9.66 -0.38 -41.98
N ASN A 369 -9.44 -1.53 -42.63
CA ASN A 369 -9.67 -1.68 -44.08
C ASN A 369 -11.16 -1.90 -44.43
N ASN A 370 -12.05 -2.03 -43.44
CA ASN A 370 -13.48 -2.30 -43.69
C ASN A 370 -14.30 -1.01 -43.82
N VAL A 371 -13.77 0.12 -43.36
CA VAL A 371 -14.37 1.44 -43.58
C VAL A 371 -13.78 2.00 -44.86
N GLY A 372 -14.58 2.01 -45.93
CA GLY A 372 -14.21 2.70 -47.15
C GLY A 372 -14.00 4.18 -46.83
N CYS A 373 -12.87 4.74 -47.28
CA CYS A 373 -12.76 6.18 -47.45
C CYS A 373 -13.97 6.57 -48.31
N GLY A 374 -14.81 7.49 -47.83
CA GLY A 374 -15.90 8.01 -48.65
C GLY A 374 -15.37 8.71 -49.91
N ASP A 375 -16.11 9.72 -50.38
CA ASP A 375 -15.64 10.54 -51.50
C ASP A 375 -14.22 11.11 -51.23
N PRO A 376 -13.21 10.87 -52.09
CA PRO A 376 -11.80 11.28 -51.90
C PRO A 376 -11.59 12.80 -51.71
N PHE A 377 -12.63 13.62 -51.84
CA PHE A 377 -12.61 15.05 -51.58
C PHE A 377 -13.01 15.45 -50.15
N SER A 378 -13.52 14.52 -49.34
CA SER A 378 -14.05 14.82 -48.00
C SER A 378 -13.12 14.48 -46.83
N ASP A 379 -12.17 13.55 -46.98
CA ASP A 379 -11.14 13.30 -45.95
C ASP A 379 -9.89 12.60 -46.56
N PRO A 380 -8.85 13.36 -46.97
CA PRO A 380 -7.68 12.82 -47.68
C PRO A 380 -6.79 11.91 -46.82
N ASP A 381 -6.97 11.87 -45.49
CA ASP A 381 -6.07 11.15 -44.59
C ASP A 381 -6.58 9.76 -44.17
N CYS A 382 -7.86 9.43 -44.41
CA CYS A 382 -8.48 8.10 -44.25
C CYS A 382 -7.77 7.13 -43.27
N ALA A 383 -7.54 7.62 -42.05
CA ALA A 383 -6.75 6.95 -41.03
C ALA A 383 -7.65 6.28 -39.99
N TYR A 384 -8.71 5.62 -40.44
CA TYR A 384 -9.57 4.85 -39.55
C TYR A 384 -8.79 3.69 -38.95
N VAL A 385 -9.03 3.48 -37.67
CA VAL A 385 -8.32 2.49 -36.88
C VAL A 385 -9.33 1.53 -36.27
N LYS A 386 -8.96 0.25 -36.26
CA LYS A 386 -9.62 -0.78 -35.45
C LYS A 386 -8.71 -1.12 -34.27
N ALA A 387 -9.33 -1.38 -33.12
CA ALA A 387 -8.65 -1.81 -31.92
C ALA A 387 -9.05 -3.25 -31.61
N THR A 388 -8.07 -4.09 -31.27
CA THR A 388 -8.32 -5.44 -30.74
C THR A 388 -7.61 -5.59 -29.41
N PRO A 389 -8.21 -6.23 -28.40
CA PRO A 389 -7.52 -6.53 -27.14
C PRO A 389 -6.18 -7.24 -27.39
N ILE A 390 -5.19 -6.91 -26.56
CA ILE A 390 -3.90 -7.61 -26.53
C ILE A 390 -4.07 -8.99 -25.89
#